data_AF-A0A3D2JWK9-F1
#
_entry.id   AF-A0A3D2JWK9-F1
#
_cell.length_a   1.000
_cell.length_b   1.000
_cell.length_c   1.000
_cell.angle_alpha   90.00
_cell.angle_beta   90.00
_cell.angle_gamma   90.00
#
_symmetry.space_group_name_H-M   'P 1'
#
loop_
_entity.id
_entity.type
_entity.pdbx_description
1 polymer ?
#
loop_
_entity_poly.entity_id
_entity_poly.type
_entity_poly.pdbx_seq_one_letter_code
_entity_poly.pdbx_strand_id
1 'polypeptide(L)'
;MQQWEATFCPLSTNDIAGSEKDEHWIVFETEGRIVEMNLLNPDKIALAGEPFIETRQKNPTLAFNPQGEKLIAWGEAISHSRGGRLNLRFFDAEGKVADYELEEELHIVDFSFPAAAALPDGDFLVLH
;
A
#
# COMPACT_ATOMS: atom_id res chain seq x y z
N MET A 1 5.59 0.43 -31.58
CA MET A 1 4.63 0.51 -30.46
C MET A 1 4.76 -0.81 -29.71
N GLN A 2 5.20 -0.81 -28.45
CA GLN A 2 5.28 -2.04 -27.66
C GLN A 2 3.87 -2.41 -27.18
N GLN A 3 3.44 -3.65 -27.43
CA GLN A 3 2.19 -4.20 -26.91
C GLN A 3 2.43 -4.62 -25.45
N TRP A 4 1.81 -3.90 -24.52
CA TRP A 4 1.66 -4.34 -23.14
C TRP A 4 0.28 -4.98 -23.01
N GLU A 5 0.23 -6.31 -22.98
CA GLU A 5 -0.99 -7.04 -22.61
C GLU A 5 -1.09 -7.14 -21.09
N ALA A 6 -1.58 -6.07 -20.45
CA ALA A 6 -1.99 -6.13 -19.07
C ALA A 6 -3.42 -6.68 -19.00
N THR A 7 -3.61 -7.87 -18.41
CA THR A 7 -4.94 -8.45 -18.14
C THR A 7 -5.60 -7.87 -16.88
N PHE A 8 -4.99 -6.83 -16.29
CA PHE A 8 -5.42 -6.15 -15.07
C PHE A 8 -5.66 -4.66 -15.32
N CYS A 9 -6.51 -4.03 -14.51
CA CYS A 9 -6.78 -2.58 -14.58
C CYS A 9 -5.53 -1.80 -14.11
N PRO A 10 -4.80 -1.09 -14.97
CA PRO A 10 -3.49 -0.52 -14.63
C PRO A 10 -3.56 0.77 -13.80
N LEU A 11 -4.75 1.36 -13.65
CA LEU A 11 -4.93 2.69 -13.08
C LEU A 11 -5.05 2.70 -11.55
N SER A 12 -5.13 1.53 -10.90
CA SER A 12 -5.50 1.42 -9.49
C SER A 12 -4.78 0.28 -8.77
N THR A 13 -3.62 -0.14 -9.29
CA THR A 13 -2.90 -1.31 -8.80
C THR A 13 -1.56 -0.99 -8.18
N ASN A 14 -1.04 0.23 -8.27
CA ASN A 14 0.28 0.56 -7.74
C ASN A 14 0.38 1.97 -7.17
N ASP A 15 1.39 2.18 -6.34
CA ASP A 15 1.85 3.49 -5.85
C ASP A 15 3.39 3.47 -5.72
N ILE A 16 4.04 4.63 -5.82
CA ILE A 16 5.49 4.77 -5.75
C ILE A 16 5.87 5.98 -4.90
N ALA A 17 6.80 5.79 -3.98
CA ALA A 17 7.31 6.85 -3.13
C ALA A 17 8.82 6.75 -2.95
N GLY A 18 9.46 7.91 -2.78
CA GLY A 18 10.86 8.01 -2.37
C GLY A 18 10.97 8.12 -0.85
N SER A 19 12.04 7.58 -0.29
CA SER A 19 12.48 7.89 1.08
C SER A 19 13.54 9.00 1.05
N GLU A 20 13.81 9.60 2.22
CA GLU A 20 14.90 10.57 2.41
C GLU A 20 16.30 9.98 2.12
N LYS A 21 16.43 8.65 2.02
CA LYS A 21 17.68 7.95 1.68
C LYS A 21 17.88 7.76 0.17
N ASP A 22 17.07 8.43 -0.66
CA ASP A 22 17.06 8.27 -2.13
C ASP A 22 16.70 6.83 -2.57
N GLU A 23 15.98 6.10 -1.71
CA GLU A 23 15.41 4.81 -2.08
C GLU A 23 14.01 5.02 -2.67
N HIS A 24 13.74 4.40 -3.81
CA HIS A 24 12.40 4.40 -4.39
C HIS A 24 11.76 3.03 -4.18
N TRP A 25 10.56 3.05 -3.62
CA TRP A 25 9.77 1.86 -3.37
C TRP A 25 8.49 1.93 -4.18
N ILE A 26 8.11 0.79 -4.73
CA ILE A 26 6.84 0.59 -5.41
C ILE A 26 6.03 -0.43 -4.62
N VAL A 27 4.75 -0.14 -4.43
CA VAL A 27 3.75 -1.12 -4.00
C VAL A 27 2.87 -1.42 -5.19
N PHE A 28 2.56 -2.68 -5.43
CA PHE A 28 1.67 -3.05 -6.52
C PHE A 28 0.90 -4.33 -6.25
N GLU A 29 -0.21 -4.50 -6.96
CA GLU A 29 -1.00 -5.71 -6.91
C GLU A 29 -0.50 -6.74 -7.93
N THR A 30 -0.32 -7.97 -7.47
CA THR A 30 -0.12 -9.16 -8.33
C THR A 30 -0.83 -10.36 -7.70
N GLU A 31 -1.47 -11.19 -8.54
CA GLU A 31 -2.14 -12.44 -8.11
C GLU A 31 -3.11 -12.29 -6.91
N GLY A 32 -3.77 -11.14 -6.77
CA GLY A 32 -4.71 -10.86 -5.71
C GLY A 32 -4.10 -10.25 -4.45
N ARG A 33 -2.81 -9.94 -4.45
CA ARG A 33 -2.03 -9.51 -3.28
C ARG A 33 -1.26 -8.23 -3.54
N ILE A 34 -1.18 -7.37 -2.54
CA ILE A 34 -0.26 -6.24 -2.56
C ILE A 34 1.12 -6.72 -2.16
N VAL A 35 2.07 -6.45 -3.04
CA VAL A 35 3.49 -6.65 -2.79
C VAL A 35 4.20 -5.31 -2.75
N GLU A 36 5.35 -5.29 -2.11
CA GLU A 36 6.27 -4.18 -2.12
C GLU A 36 7.64 -4.58 -2.65
N MET A 37 8.32 -3.61 -3.25
CA MET A 37 9.63 -3.78 -3.84
C MET A 37 10.43 -2.48 -3.78
N ASN A 38 11.68 -2.58 -3.32
CA ASN A 38 12.65 -1.50 -3.46
C ASN A 38 13.26 -1.57 -4.87
N LEU A 39 13.20 -0.47 -5.63
CA LEU A 39 13.69 -0.41 -7.01
C LEU A 39 15.22 -0.58 -7.12
N LEU A 40 15.97 -0.37 -6.03
CA LEU A 40 17.41 -0.68 -5.98
C LEU A 40 17.68 -2.19 -5.83
N ASN A 41 16.70 -2.97 -5.37
CA ASN A 41 16.80 -4.41 -5.14
C ASN A 41 15.57 -5.16 -5.70
N PRO A 42 15.34 -5.12 -7.03
CA PRO A 42 14.11 -5.61 -7.64
C PRO A 42 13.86 -7.12 -7.48
N ASP A 43 14.90 -7.90 -7.17
CA ASP A 43 14.77 -9.33 -6.90
C ASP A 43 14.17 -9.63 -5.50
N LYS A 44 13.99 -8.61 -4.66
CA LYS A 44 13.42 -8.73 -3.31
C LYS A 44 12.01 -8.15 -3.28
N ILE A 45 11.03 -9.04 -3.38
CA ILE A 45 9.61 -8.72 -3.30
C ILE A 45 9.05 -9.31 -2.00
N ALA A 46 8.23 -8.54 -1.28
CA ALA A 46 7.56 -8.98 -0.06
C ALA A 46 6.06 -8.69 -0.10
N LEU A 47 5.25 -9.46 0.62
CA LEU A 47 3.84 -9.15 0.81
C LEU A 47 3.70 -7.93 1.75
N ALA A 48 2.80 -7.00 1.42
CA ALA A 48 2.46 -5.90 2.34
C ALA A 48 1.70 -6.42 3.59
N GLY A 49 0.93 -7.49 3.43
CA GLY A 49 0.25 -8.15 4.53
C GLY A 49 -0.54 -9.38 4.08
N GLU A 50 -0.84 -10.24 5.05
CA GLU A 50 -1.74 -11.37 4.86
C GLU A 50 -3.17 -10.89 4.54
N PRO A 51 -3.92 -11.64 3.71
CA PRO A 51 -5.30 -11.32 3.42
C PRO A 51 -6.17 -11.49 4.67
N PHE A 52 -7.12 -10.58 4.90
CA PHE A 52 -8.11 -10.71 5.98
C PHE A 52 -9.12 -11.83 5.68
N ILE A 53 -9.54 -11.91 4.42
CA ILE A 53 -10.36 -12.98 3.86
C ILE A 53 -9.82 -13.34 2.46
N GLU A 54 -10.28 -14.42 1.84
CA GLU A 54 -9.86 -14.83 0.48
C GLU A 54 -10.36 -13.90 -0.64
N THR A 55 -10.42 -12.58 -0.40
CA THR A 55 -10.64 -11.55 -1.40
C THR A 55 -9.33 -10.95 -1.90
N ARG A 56 -9.41 -10.20 -2.99
CA ARG A 56 -8.29 -9.48 -3.59
C ARG A 56 -8.01 -8.20 -2.82
N GLN A 57 -6.74 -7.97 -2.51
CA GLN A 57 -6.26 -6.68 -2.03
C GLN A 57 -6.14 -5.70 -3.21
N LYS A 58 -6.49 -4.43 -3.02
CA LYS A 58 -6.57 -3.42 -4.09
C LYS A 58 -6.17 -2.04 -3.61
N ASN A 59 -5.91 -1.16 -4.58
CA ASN A 59 -5.67 0.26 -4.36
C ASN A 59 -4.59 0.53 -3.29
N PRO A 60 -3.38 -0.05 -3.44
CA PRO A 60 -2.34 0.20 -2.47
C PRO A 60 -1.91 1.67 -2.53
N THR A 61 -1.50 2.20 -1.38
CA THR A 61 -0.84 3.50 -1.24
C THR A 61 0.37 3.37 -0.32
N LEU A 62 1.40 4.16 -0.58
CA LEU A 62 2.70 4.10 0.07
C LEU A 62 3.15 5.50 0.50
N ALA A 63 3.61 5.65 1.73
CA ALA A 63 4.22 6.88 2.23
C ALA A 63 5.46 6.59 3.07
N PHE A 64 6.41 7.53 3.05
CA PHE A 64 7.55 7.59 3.97
C PHE A 64 7.49 8.89 4.77
N ASN A 65 7.81 8.82 6.06
CA ASN A 65 7.94 10.02 6.90
C ASN A 65 9.41 10.48 7.02
N PRO A 66 9.67 11.68 7.60
CA PRO A 66 11.03 12.19 7.78
C PRO A 66 11.95 11.32 8.67
N GLN A 67 11.38 10.43 9.48
CA GLN A 67 12.12 9.48 10.32
C GLN A 67 12.57 8.24 9.53
N GLY A 68 12.13 8.09 8.28
CA GLY A 68 12.45 6.97 7.42
C GLY A 68 11.54 5.75 7.65
N GLU A 69 10.47 5.92 8.42
CA GLU A 69 9.44 4.90 8.62
C GLU A 69 8.54 4.86 7.38
N LYS A 70 7.87 3.72 7.18
CA LYS A 70 7.11 3.44 5.96
C LYS A 70 5.71 2.97 6.32
N LEU A 71 4.71 3.52 5.65
CA LEU A 71 3.32 3.10 5.73
C LEU A 71 2.85 2.58 4.38
N ILE A 72 2.22 1.41 4.38
CA ILE A 72 1.46 0.90 3.25
C ILE A 72 0.01 0.75 3.69
N ALA A 73 -0.95 1.25 2.91
CA ALA A 73 -2.37 1.02 3.13
C ALA A 73 -3.04 0.45 1.88
N TRP A 74 -4.06 -0.39 2.05
CA TRP A 74 -4.80 -1.01 0.95
C TRP A 74 -6.23 -1.35 1.36
N GLY A 75 -7.07 -1.59 0.36
CA GLY A 75 -8.43 -2.05 0.56
C GLY A 75 -8.60 -3.55 0.31
N GLU A 76 -9.46 -4.20 1.09
CA GLU A 76 -9.95 -5.55 0.83
C GLU A 76 -11.47 -5.57 0.64
N ALA A 77 -11.96 -6.53 -0.14
CA ALA A 77 -13.36 -6.60 -0.59
C ALA A 77 -13.88 -5.39 -1.40
N ILE A 78 -13.01 -4.47 -1.84
CA ILE A 78 -13.38 -3.32 -2.69
C ILE A 78 -13.83 -3.78 -4.09
N SER A 79 -14.83 -3.08 -4.64
CA SER A 79 -15.26 -3.20 -6.04
C SER A 79 -15.50 -1.82 -6.65
N HIS A 80 -15.89 -1.75 -7.93
CA HIS A 80 -16.04 -0.48 -8.63
C HIS A 80 -16.97 0.52 -7.92
N SER A 81 -18.02 0.02 -7.27
CA SER A 81 -19.05 0.84 -6.61
C SER A 81 -19.21 0.55 -5.12
N ARG A 82 -18.36 -0.32 -4.55
CA ARG A 82 -18.45 -0.66 -3.12
C ARG A 82 -17.11 -0.45 -2.46
N GLY A 83 -17.17 0.17 -1.31
CA GLY A 83 -16.09 0.25 -0.36
C GLY A 83 -15.71 -1.12 0.20
N GLY A 84 -14.82 -1.11 1.18
CA GLY A 84 -14.22 -2.33 1.70
C GLY A 84 -13.53 -2.12 3.04
N ARG A 85 -12.80 -3.12 3.49
CA ARG A 85 -12.00 -3.02 4.71
C ARG A 85 -10.72 -2.25 4.42
N LEU A 86 -10.43 -1.23 5.22
CA LEU A 86 -9.11 -0.58 5.23
C LEU A 86 -8.11 -1.48 5.96
N ASN A 87 -6.95 -1.64 5.37
CA ASN A 87 -5.82 -2.34 5.94
C ASN A 87 -4.60 -1.44 5.86
N LEU A 88 -3.69 -1.58 6.81
CA LEU A 88 -2.41 -0.91 6.80
C LEU A 88 -1.30 -1.79 7.36
N ARG A 89 -0.07 -1.46 7.00
CA ARG A 89 1.15 -2.05 7.53
C ARG A 89 2.15 -0.94 7.77
N PHE A 90 2.67 -0.89 8.98
CA PHE A 90 3.70 0.05 9.38
C PHE A 90 5.06 -0.66 9.47
N PHE A 91 6.11 0.02 9.05
CA PHE A 91 7.49 -0.43 9.15
C PHE A 91 8.34 0.66 9.78
N ASP A 92 9.24 0.26 10.69
CA ASP A 92 10.23 1.15 11.27
C ASP A 92 11.30 1.58 10.26
N ALA A 93 12.20 2.47 10.68
CA ALA A 93 13.28 3.02 9.86
C ALA A 93 14.32 1.98 9.41
N GLU A 94 14.34 0.81 10.06
CA GLU A 94 15.15 -0.36 9.72
C GLU A 94 14.43 -1.30 8.73
N GLY A 95 13.18 -1.00 8.38
CA GLY A 95 12.36 -1.78 7.45
C GLY A 95 11.72 -3.02 8.09
N LYS A 96 11.69 -3.11 9.42
CA LYS A 96 10.99 -4.18 10.13
C LYS A 96 9.54 -3.79 10.34
N VAL A 97 8.65 -4.77 10.17
CA VAL A 97 7.22 -4.60 10.48
C VAL A 97 7.06 -4.23 11.95
N ALA A 98 6.40 -3.10 12.18
CA ALA A 98 6.04 -2.63 13.50
C ALA A 98 4.78 -3.34 14.01
N ASP A 99 4.68 -3.47 15.32
CA ASP A 99 3.51 -4.04 16.01
C ASP A 99 2.44 -2.95 16.15
N TYR A 100 1.79 -2.61 15.04
CA TYR A 100 0.71 -1.65 14.97
C TYR A 100 -0.49 -2.26 14.25
N GLU A 101 -1.65 -2.18 14.89
CA GLU A 101 -2.94 -2.56 14.34
C GLU A 101 -3.95 -1.45 14.60
N LEU A 102 -4.95 -1.33 13.72
CA LEU A 102 -6.08 -0.45 13.96
C LEU A 102 -6.87 -0.94 15.18
N GLU A 103 -7.21 -0.04 16.10
CA GLU A 103 -8.01 -0.39 17.30
C GLU A 103 -9.40 -0.94 16.92
N GLU A 104 -9.95 -0.51 15.78
CA GLU A 104 -11.20 -0.97 15.23
C GLU A 104 -11.10 -1.18 13.71
N GLU A 105 -12.00 -2.01 13.16
CA GLU A 105 -12.10 -2.18 11.72
C GLU A 105 -12.66 -0.92 11.06
N LEU A 106 -11.88 -0.31 10.17
CA LEU A 106 -12.30 0.85 9.40
C LEU A 106 -12.86 0.44 8.03
N HIS A 107 -14.01 1.02 7.69
CA HIS A 107 -14.66 0.83 6.40
C HIS A 107 -14.34 1.99 5.46
N ILE A 108 -13.81 1.67 4.29
CA ILE A 108 -13.64 2.58 3.15
C ILE A 108 -15.03 2.83 2.58
N VAL A 109 -15.41 4.08 2.35
CA VAL A 109 -16.75 4.40 1.85
C VAL A 109 -16.91 4.01 0.38
N ASP A 110 -18.17 3.86 -0.06
CA ASP A 110 -18.46 3.54 -1.46
C ASP A 110 -17.86 4.57 -2.42
N PHE A 111 -17.34 4.08 -3.55
CA PHE A 111 -16.64 4.88 -4.57
C PHE A 111 -15.35 5.58 -4.07
N SER A 112 -14.76 5.11 -2.97
CA SER A 112 -13.50 5.60 -2.40
C SER A 112 -12.39 4.53 -2.41
N PHE A 113 -11.18 4.94 -2.05
CA PHE A 113 -9.98 4.14 -1.92
C PHE A 113 -8.98 4.83 -0.98
N PRO A 114 -8.03 4.11 -0.37
CA PRO A 114 -7.11 4.73 0.57
C PRO A 114 -6.08 5.62 -0.14
N ALA A 115 -5.72 6.71 0.51
CA ALA A 115 -4.58 7.56 0.16
C ALA A 115 -3.78 7.87 1.41
N ALA A 116 -2.45 7.80 1.33
CA ALA A 116 -1.55 8.06 2.45
C ALA A 116 -0.61 9.23 2.16
N ALA A 117 -0.28 9.98 3.21
CA ALA A 117 0.77 10.99 3.19
C ALA A 117 1.49 11.01 4.54
N ALA A 118 2.76 11.40 4.54
CA ALA A 118 3.46 11.73 5.78
C ALA A 118 3.27 13.19 6.14
N LEU A 119 3.25 13.47 7.44
CA LEU A 119 3.17 14.79 8.02
C LEU A 119 4.56 15.25 8.49
N PRO A 120 4.81 16.57 8.59
CA PRO A 120 6.13 17.10 8.97
C PRO A 120 6.62 16.71 10.37
N ASP A 121 5.71 16.35 11.26
CA ASP A 121 6.01 15.88 12.63
C ASP A 121 6.43 14.41 12.69
N GLY A 122 6.25 13.67 11.59
CA GLY A 122 6.52 12.24 11.50
C GLY A 122 5.28 11.37 11.50
N ASP A 123 4.10 11.93 11.76
CA ASP A 123 2.87 11.14 11.71
C ASP A 123 2.48 10.83 10.26
N PHE A 124 1.56 9.87 10.10
CA PHE A 124 0.94 9.57 8.82
C PHE A 124 -0.53 10.01 8.83
N LEU A 125 -0.97 10.60 7.71
CA LEU A 125 -2.37 10.82 7.40
C LEU A 125 -2.82 9.73 6.41
N VAL A 126 -3.90 9.02 6.75
CA VAL A 126 -4.59 8.10 5.85
C VAL A 126 -6.02 8.61 5.63
N LEU A 127 -6.37 8.86 4.36
CA LEU A 127 -7.73 9.18 3.93
C LEU A 127 -8.37 7.94 3.31
N HIS A 128 -9.65 7.69 3.56
CA HIS A 128 -10.36 6.48 3.10
C HIS A 128 -11.86 6.70 2.86
#